data_AF-A0A7C1CZ71-F1
#
_entry.id   AF-A0A7C1CZ71-F1
#
_cell.length_a   1.000
_cell.length_b   1.000
_cell.length_c   1.000
_cell.angle_alpha   90.00
_cell.angle_beta   90.00
_cell.angle_gamma   90.00
#
_symmetry.space_group_name_H-M   'P 1'
#
loop_
_entity.id
_entity.type
_entity.pdbx_description
1 polymer ?
#
loop_
_entity_poly.entity_id
_entity_poly.type
_entity_poly.pdbx_seq_one_letter_code
_entity_poly.pdbx_strand_id
1 'polypeptide(L)'
;MARLSGSLAVSSTVALVLGAMVSQSYAQDAAPEWVAQIRPDHPRLFLNADTWPAVRERALTVHGEYFDAMKTHADTTEPGRGWWAASGDPDSLMVPDPREGSEVDVRDWGPQALSSAMVYRIEPSPERLKRIRDMLWAGLDYYHACYAANKSVNWYSYSRLSWLAAMDWVWNDLDPDERAELGRSMIRHVEEVLHKPNIARRNGGGHTTGYYGGRNISLFAGLLFYNEGIDDEAALEYLLEGWGMYRRLLENRAAMAGDDGGTASPTLTYSLADYPLAEWHLIHALRAAAGVDLAAEWTYLAMMPNYV
;
A
#
# COMPACT_ATOMS: atom_id res chain seq x y z
N MET A 1 -36.31 -82.78 9.04
CA MET A 1 -37.77 -82.58 9.20
C MET A 1 -38.03 -81.12 9.52
N ALA A 2 -39.12 -80.59 8.99
CA ALA A 2 -39.74 -79.28 9.23
C ALA A 2 -39.02 -78.04 8.65
N ARG A 3 -39.77 -77.39 7.76
CA ARG A 3 -39.53 -76.11 7.08
C ARG A 3 -40.16 -74.95 7.87
N LEU A 4 -39.94 -73.74 7.34
CA LEU A 4 -40.72 -72.49 7.46
C LEU A 4 -40.35 -71.63 8.66
N SER A 5 -40.32 -70.30 8.62
CA SER A 5 -40.42 -69.26 7.59
C SER A 5 -40.24 -67.94 8.35
N GLY A 6 -39.57 -66.95 7.78
CA GLY A 6 -39.50 -65.64 8.43
C GLY A 6 -38.68 -64.65 7.63
N SER A 7 -39.19 -64.24 6.48
CA SER A 7 -38.70 -63.08 5.74
C SER A 7 -38.89 -61.81 6.57
N LEU A 8 -37.81 -61.09 6.84
CA LEU A 8 -37.85 -59.67 7.21
C LEU A 8 -36.82 -58.95 6.36
N ALA A 9 -37.32 -58.33 5.29
CA ALA A 9 -36.61 -57.36 4.49
C ALA A 9 -36.28 -56.16 5.38
N VAL A 10 -34.99 -55.88 5.56
CA VAL A 10 -34.54 -54.59 6.09
C VAL A 10 -34.15 -53.75 4.89
N SER A 11 -35.07 -52.85 4.53
CA SER A 11 -34.87 -51.82 3.52
C SER A 11 -33.64 -50.97 3.85
N SER A 12 -32.84 -50.77 2.81
CA SER A 12 -31.71 -49.86 2.77
C SER A 12 -32.19 -48.41 2.94
N THR A 13 -31.64 -47.70 3.93
CA THR A 13 -31.66 -46.24 3.96
C THR A 13 -30.23 -45.77 4.18
N VAL A 14 -29.49 -45.63 3.07
CA VAL A 14 -28.25 -44.86 3.05
C VAL A 14 -28.68 -43.39 3.07
N ALA A 15 -28.62 -42.77 4.24
CA ALA A 15 -28.76 -41.32 4.35
C ALA A 15 -27.47 -40.68 3.78
N LEU A 16 -27.54 -40.31 2.50
CA LEU A 16 -26.59 -39.38 1.89
C LEU A 16 -26.77 -38.02 2.58
N VAL A 17 -26.00 -37.77 3.63
CA VAL A 17 -25.78 -36.42 4.14
C VAL A 17 -24.90 -35.73 3.10
N LEU A 18 -25.55 -35.13 2.10
CA LEU A 18 -24.95 -34.05 1.32
C LEU A 18 -24.73 -32.90 2.31
N GLY A 19 -23.54 -32.91 2.92
CA GLY A 19 -22.99 -31.72 3.54
C GLY A 19 -22.86 -30.69 2.43
N ALA A 20 -23.86 -29.83 2.31
CA ALA A 20 -23.68 -28.55 1.69
C ALA A 20 -22.56 -27.88 2.49
N MET A 21 -21.34 -27.94 1.97
CA MET A 21 -20.35 -26.92 2.27
C MET A 21 -20.97 -25.63 1.76
N VAL A 22 -21.73 -24.98 2.64
CA VAL A 22 -22.00 -23.57 2.53
C VAL A 22 -20.62 -22.97 2.64
N SER A 23 -19.97 -22.74 1.48
CA SER A 23 -18.98 -21.70 1.36
C SER A 23 -19.60 -20.51 2.07
N GLN A 24 -18.99 -20.08 3.17
CA GLN A 24 -19.33 -18.78 3.73
C GLN A 24 -19.10 -17.80 2.59
N SER A 25 -20.16 -17.46 1.87
CA SER A 25 -20.21 -16.23 1.11
C SER A 25 -19.93 -15.18 2.17
N TYR A 26 -18.72 -14.62 2.14
CA TYR A 26 -18.49 -13.34 2.77
C TYR A 26 -19.66 -12.49 2.30
N ALA A 27 -20.59 -12.17 3.21
CA ALA A 27 -21.52 -11.10 2.95
C ALA A 27 -20.62 -9.94 2.53
N GLN A 28 -20.81 -9.47 1.30
CA GLN A 28 -20.10 -8.34 0.77
C GLN A 28 -20.51 -7.19 1.69
N ASP A 29 -19.72 -6.94 2.74
CA ASP A 29 -19.89 -5.77 3.58
C ASP A 29 -19.98 -4.62 2.58
N ALA A 30 -21.11 -3.91 2.59
CA ALA A 30 -21.29 -2.76 1.72
C ALA A 30 -20.07 -1.85 1.90
N ALA A 31 -19.56 -1.28 0.80
CA ALA A 31 -18.42 -0.40 0.86
C ALA A 31 -18.63 0.65 1.97
N PRO A 32 -17.63 0.92 2.82
CA PRO A 32 -17.75 1.92 3.87
C PRO A 32 -18.27 3.25 3.31
N GLU A 33 -19.08 3.96 4.08
CA GLU A 33 -19.70 5.21 3.63
C GLU A 33 -18.67 6.24 3.11
N TRP A 34 -17.48 6.27 3.74
CA TRP A 34 -16.41 7.19 3.33
C TRP A 34 -15.87 6.92 1.92
N VAL A 35 -16.05 5.72 1.35
CA VAL A 35 -15.62 5.42 -0.03
C VAL A 35 -16.35 6.32 -1.02
N ALA A 36 -17.62 6.62 -0.78
CA ALA A 36 -18.38 7.58 -1.59
C ALA A 36 -17.95 9.04 -1.38
N GLN A 37 -17.16 9.31 -0.35
CA GLN A 37 -16.64 10.65 0.00
C GLN A 37 -15.24 10.90 -0.57
N ILE A 38 -14.62 9.90 -1.22
CA ILE A 38 -13.31 10.07 -1.87
C ILE A 38 -13.43 11.18 -2.92
N ARG A 39 -12.56 12.18 -2.79
CA ARG A 39 -12.51 13.31 -3.70
C ARG A 39 -12.11 12.87 -5.12
N PRO A 40 -12.72 13.44 -6.17
CA PRO A 40 -12.42 13.06 -7.55
C PRO A 40 -11.17 13.74 -8.11
N ASP A 41 -10.65 14.77 -7.44
CA ASP A 41 -9.46 15.50 -7.89
C ASP A 41 -8.17 14.96 -7.26
N HIS A 42 -7.05 15.29 -7.89
CA HIS A 42 -5.70 14.97 -7.40
C HIS A 42 -4.92 16.24 -7.06
N PRO A 43 -4.01 16.20 -6.06
CA PRO A 43 -3.67 15.03 -5.25
C PRO A 43 -4.74 14.68 -4.21
N ARG A 44 -4.76 13.41 -3.81
CA ARG A 44 -5.64 12.87 -2.76
C ARG A 44 -4.91 11.99 -1.75
N LEU A 45 -3.66 11.60 -2.00
CA LEU A 45 -2.82 10.87 -1.06
C LEU A 45 -1.96 11.83 -0.23
N PHE A 46 -2.19 11.85 1.09
CA PHE A 46 -1.49 12.63 2.12
C PHE A 46 -1.62 14.16 2.02
N LEU A 47 -1.84 14.68 0.82
CA LEU A 47 -2.05 16.09 0.50
C LEU A 47 -3.23 16.19 -0.46
N ASN A 48 -3.84 17.37 -0.52
CA ASN A 48 -4.89 17.68 -1.46
C ASN A 48 -4.91 19.18 -1.81
N ALA A 49 -5.79 19.60 -2.71
CA ALA A 49 -5.85 21.00 -3.15
C ALA A 49 -6.09 21.98 -1.99
N ASP A 50 -6.85 21.58 -0.97
CA ASP A 50 -7.22 22.43 0.17
C ASP A 50 -6.07 22.57 1.19
N THR A 51 -5.30 21.49 1.40
CA THR A 51 -4.18 21.44 2.35
C THR A 51 -2.87 21.97 1.73
N TRP A 52 -2.75 21.92 0.40
CA TRP A 52 -1.53 22.29 -0.31
C TRP A 52 -1.01 23.70 0.00
N PRO A 53 -1.84 24.78 0.03
CA PRO A 53 -1.35 26.11 0.33
C PRO A 53 -0.61 26.20 1.67
N ALA A 54 -1.14 25.59 2.73
CA ALA A 54 -0.53 25.58 4.05
C ALA A 54 0.75 24.75 4.10
N VAL A 55 0.79 23.62 3.37
CA VAL A 55 1.99 22.78 3.26
C VAL A 55 3.10 23.52 2.54
N ARG A 56 2.77 24.19 1.42
CA ARG A 56 3.72 25.01 0.66
C ARG A 56 4.26 26.18 1.50
N GLU A 57 3.39 26.90 2.20
CA GLU A 57 3.80 27.99 3.10
C GLU A 57 4.79 27.49 4.14
N ARG A 58 4.46 26.39 4.84
CA ARG A 58 5.32 25.83 5.88
C ARG A 58 6.66 25.34 5.32
N ALA A 59 6.67 24.68 4.15
CA ALA A 59 7.88 24.24 3.48
C ALA A 59 8.81 25.40 3.12
N LEU A 60 8.27 26.57 2.78
CA LEU A 60 9.03 27.77 2.44
C LEU A 60 9.36 28.67 3.65
N THR A 61 8.88 28.33 4.84
CA THR A 61 9.05 29.14 6.06
C THR A 61 9.58 28.29 7.21
N VAL A 62 8.68 27.78 8.06
CA VAL A 62 9.00 27.08 9.32
C VAL A 62 9.81 25.80 9.09
N HIS A 63 9.62 25.13 7.94
CA HIS A 63 10.28 23.88 7.57
C HIS A 63 11.24 24.04 6.38
N GLY A 64 11.79 25.24 6.18
CA GLY A 64 12.75 25.53 5.09
C GLY A 64 13.94 24.57 5.05
N GLU A 65 14.56 24.30 6.20
CA GLU A 65 15.70 23.37 6.30
C GLU A 65 15.34 21.95 5.87
N TYR A 66 14.14 21.48 6.25
CA TYR A 66 13.66 20.15 5.84
C TYR A 66 13.35 20.10 4.35
N PHE A 67 12.78 21.19 3.80
CA PHE A 67 12.55 21.30 2.36
C PHE A 67 13.87 21.31 1.57
N ASP A 68 14.90 22.01 2.03
CA ASP A 68 16.22 22.01 1.40
C ASP A 68 16.92 20.64 1.49
N ALA A 69 16.74 19.93 2.60
CA ALA A 69 17.18 18.53 2.72
C ALA A 69 16.44 17.62 1.72
N MET A 70 15.13 17.84 1.52
CA MET A 70 14.34 17.09 0.55
C MET A 70 14.76 17.40 -0.90
N LYS A 71 15.10 18.64 -1.23
CA LYS A 71 15.73 19.01 -2.51
C LYS A 71 17.05 18.29 -2.72
N THR A 72 17.92 18.31 -1.71
CA THR A 72 19.20 17.62 -1.76
C THR A 72 18.99 16.12 -2.00
N HIS A 73 18.02 15.50 -1.32
CA HIS A 73 17.65 14.11 -1.54
C HIS A 73 17.16 13.86 -2.98
N ALA A 74 16.28 14.70 -3.51
CA ALA A 74 15.74 14.60 -4.87
C ALA A 74 16.84 14.71 -5.95
N ASP A 75 17.82 15.59 -5.76
CA ASP A 75 18.76 15.98 -6.80
C ASP A 75 20.07 15.18 -6.77
N THR A 76 20.49 14.69 -5.60
CA THR A 76 21.85 14.16 -5.40
C THR A 76 21.91 12.70 -4.96
N THR A 77 20.80 12.11 -4.52
CA THR A 77 20.78 10.75 -4.01
C THR A 77 20.24 9.76 -5.02
N GLU A 78 20.70 8.52 -4.92
CA GLU A 78 20.22 7.40 -5.70
C GLU A 78 19.85 6.24 -4.77
N PRO A 79 18.89 5.39 -5.13
CA PRO A 79 18.61 4.19 -4.37
C PRO A 79 19.82 3.25 -4.42
N GLY A 80 20.03 2.49 -3.34
CA GLY A 80 21.05 1.45 -3.30
C GLY A 80 20.85 0.42 -4.43
N ARG A 81 21.95 -0.19 -4.89
CA ARG A 81 21.89 -1.19 -5.97
C ARG A 81 21.42 -2.56 -5.45
N GLY A 82 20.43 -3.14 -6.12
CA GLY A 82 20.10 -4.59 -6.07
C GLY A 82 19.28 -5.07 -4.87
N TRP A 83 18.84 -6.34 -4.92
CA TRP A 83 17.76 -6.98 -4.14
C TRP A 83 17.94 -6.89 -2.60
N TRP A 84 17.53 -5.75 -2.02
CA TRP A 84 17.81 -5.31 -0.64
C TRP A 84 19.24 -4.82 -0.39
N ALA A 85 19.79 -4.05 -1.32
CA ALA A 85 20.97 -3.17 -1.25
C ALA A 85 22.02 -3.41 -0.14
N ALA A 86 22.71 -4.54 0.03
CA ALA A 86 22.62 -5.88 -0.53
C ALA A 86 23.15 -6.81 0.57
N SER A 87 22.26 -7.36 1.43
CA SER A 87 22.57 -8.58 2.20
C SER A 87 21.98 -9.81 1.51
N GLY A 88 22.33 -9.94 0.23
CA GLY A 88 21.97 -10.97 -0.75
C GLY A 88 22.79 -10.70 -2.03
N ASP A 89 22.82 -11.64 -2.99
CA ASP A 89 23.62 -11.48 -4.22
C ASP A 89 22.95 -10.46 -5.18
N PRO A 90 23.55 -9.29 -5.46
CA PRO A 90 22.98 -8.29 -6.36
C PRO A 90 22.81 -8.81 -7.79
N ASP A 91 23.67 -9.72 -8.24
CA ASP A 91 23.61 -10.32 -9.58
C ASP A 91 22.48 -11.34 -9.69
N SER A 92 21.87 -11.73 -8.57
CA SER A 92 20.77 -12.67 -8.55
C SER A 92 19.42 -12.08 -9.01
N LEU A 93 19.33 -10.76 -9.22
CA LEU A 93 18.15 -10.11 -9.78
C LEU A 93 18.51 -9.51 -11.15
N MET A 94 18.02 -10.14 -12.21
CA MET A 94 18.07 -9.57 -13.55
C MET A 94 16.99 -8.51 -13.68
N VAL A 95 17.40 -7.27 -13.95
CA VAL A 95 16.51 -6.15 -14.26
C VAL A 95 16.67 -5.79 -15.75
N PRO A 96 15.62 -5.26 -16.40
CA PRO A 96 15.74 -4.78 -17.78
C PRO A 96 16.66 -3.54 -17.86
N ASP A 97 17.08 -3.23 -19.09
CA ASP A 97 17.74 -1.97 -19.39
C ASP A 97 16.78 -0.77 -19.12
N PRO A 98 17.33 0.44 -18.87
CA PRO A 98 16.52 1.65 -18.81
C PRO A 98 15.66 1.80 -20.06
N ARG A 99 14.43 2.30 -19.90
CA ARG A 99 13.54 2.59 -21.04
C ARG A 99 14.18 3.59 -22.00
N GLU A 100 13.84 3.49 -23.29
CA GLU A 100 14.35 4.39 -24.32
C GLU A 100 14.09 5.86 -23.94
N GLY A 101 15.13 6.69 -23.99
CA GLY A 101 15.06 8.12 -23.63
C GLY A 101 15.08 8.43 -22.12
N SER A 102 15.13 7.41 -21.26
CA SER A 102 15.35 7.56 -19.81
C SER A 102 16.84 7.53 -19.47
N GLU A 103 17.27 8.43 -18.60
CA GLU A 103 18.61 8.40 -17.98
C GLU A 103 18.60 7.72 -16.59
N VAL A 104 17.43 7.28 -16.15
CA VAL A 104 17.22 6.64 -14.85
C VAL A 104 17.31 5.13 -15.00
N ASP A 105 18.26 4.50 -14.30
CA ASP A 105 18.42 3.04 -14.29
C ASP A 105 17.34 2.33 -13.47
N VAL A 106 17.13 1.03 -13.70
CA VAL A 106 16.04 0.28 -13.07
C VAL A 106 16.38 -0.09 -11.62
N ARG A 107 15.82 0.64 -10.65
CA ARG A 107 16.00 0.47 -9.19
C ARG A 107 14.74 0.88 -8.41
N ASP A 108 14.74 0.70 -7.10
CA ASP A 108 13.65 1.11 -6.20
C ASP A 108 13.61 2.63 -5.94
N TRP A 109 13.21 3.40 -6.95
CA TRP A 109 13.27 4.88 -6.95
C TRP A 109 12.16 5.60 -6.17
N GLY A 110 11.24 4.86 -5.52
CA GLY A 110 10.07 5.44 -4.86
C GLY A 110 10.36 6.65 -3.95
N PRO A 111 11.31 6.57 -3.00
CA PRO A 111 11.65 7.68 -2.11
C PRO A 111 12.14 8.94 -2.85
N GLN A 112 12.99 8.77 -3.86
CA GLN A 112 13.52 9.87 -4.67
C GLN A 112 12.44 10.49 -5.57
N ALA A 113 11.52 9.66 -6.09
CA ALA A 113 10.35 10.14 -6.82
C ALA A 113 9.47 11.01 -5.95
N LEU A 114 9.21 10.61 -4.70
CA LEU A 114 8.44 11.40 -3.74
C LEU A 114 9.09 12.76 -3.44
N SER A 115 10.40 12.77 -3.15
CA SER A 115 11.11 14.02 -2.92
C SER A 115 11.09 14.91 -4.15
N SER A 116 11.34 14.35 -5.33
CA SER A 116 11.28 15.11 -6.59
C SER A 116 9.88 15.68 -6.85
N ALA A 117 8.82 14.91 -6.58
CA ALA A 117 7.43 15.35 -6.73
C ALA A 117 7.08 16.50 -5.77
N MET A 118 7.50 16.45 -4.51
CA MET A 118 7.33 17.57 -3.57
C MET A 118 8.05 18.83 -4.07
N VAL A 119 9.30 18.70 -4.50
CA VAL A 119 10.08 19.83 -5.02
C VAL A 119 9.41 20.40 -6.27
N TYR A 120 8.99 19.54 -7.20
CA TYR A 120 8.28 19.94 -8.41
C TYR A 120 6.99 20.72 -8.12
N ARG A 121 6.22 20.31 -7.10
CA ARG A 121 5.00 21.03 -6.69
C ARG A 121 5.26 22.46 -6.21
N ILE A 122 6.46 22.74 -5.69
CA ILE A 122 6.86 24.07 -5.20
C ILE A 122 7.60 24.86 -6.30
N GLU A 123 8.45 24.19 -7.04
CA GLU A 123 9.38 24.69 -8.07
C GLU A 123 9.26 23.81 -9.34
N PRO A 124 8.19 23.98 -10.14
CA PRO A 124 7.93 23.14 -11.30
C PRO A 124 8.95 23.40 -12.41
N SER A 125 9.45 22.33 -13.01
CA SER A 125 10.28 22.39 -14.23
C SER A 125 10.01 21.17 -15.12
N PRO A 126 10.05 21.31 -16.46
CA PRO A 126 9.88 20.19 -17.38
C PRO A 126 10.91 19.07 -17.16
N GLU A 127 12.15 19.41 -16.83
CA GLU A 127 13.23 18.47 -16.59
C GLU A 127 12.95 17.63 -15.34
N ARG A 128 12.44 18.27 -14.28
CA ARG A 128 12.08 17.57 -13.04
C ARG A 128 10.86 16.67 -13.24
N LEU A 129 9.84 17.13 -13.98
CA LEU A 129 8.69 16.29 -14.33
C LEU A 129 9.11 15.06 -15.14
N LYS A 130 9.98 15.25 -16.15
CA LYS A 130 10.57 14.14 -16.92
C LYS A 130 11.30 13.17 -15.98
N ARG A 131 12.14 13.65 -15.08
CA ARG A 131 12.88 12.80 -14.14
C ARG A 131 11.95 12.03 -13.20
N ILE A 132 10.87 12.65 -12.72
CA ILE A 132 9.85 11.97 -11.90
C ILE A 132 9.22 10.82 -12.69
N ARG A 133 8.78 11.07 -13.91
CA ARG A 133 8.25 10.02 -14.80
C ARG A 133 9.24 8.87 -15.00
N ASP A 134 10.49 9.20 -15.33
CA ASP A 134 11.54 8.21 -15.57
C ASP A 134 11.76 7.33 -14.32
N MET A 135 11.73 7.93 -13.12
CA MET A 135 11.79 7.21 -11.84
C MET A 135 10.55 6.36 -11.56
N LEU A 136 9.34 6.84 -11.91
CA LEU A 136 8.11 6.06 -11.74
C LEU A 136 8.15 4.79 -12.60
N TRP A 137 8.58 4.89 -13.86
CA TRP A 137 8.75 3.74 -14.74
C TRP A 137 9.85 2.79 -14.26
N ALA A 138 11.04 3.33 -13.95
CA ALA A 138 12.14 2.52 -13.44
C ALA A 138 11.79 1.76 -12.16
N GLY A 139 10.99 2.38 -11.27
CA GLY A 139 10.45 1.73 -10.09
C GLY A 139 9.56 0.54 -10.43
N LEU A 140 8.58 0.71 -11.32
CA LEU A 140 7.70 -0.38 -11.75
C LEU A 140 8.44 -1.53 -12.43
N ASP A 141 9.40 -1.21 -13.31
CA ASP A 141 10.22 -2.21 -13.98
C ASP A 141 11.03 -3.03 -12.95
N TYR A 142 11.55 -2.37 -11.90
CA TYR A 142 12.20 -3.03 -10.77
C TYR A 142 11.22 -3.90 -9.96
N TYR A 143 10.00 -3.42 -9.73
CA TYR A 143 8.98 -4.12 -8.95
C TYR A 143 8.58 -5.44 -9.62
N HIS A 144 8.31 -5.38 -10.92
CA HIS A 144 7.97 -6.58 -11.69
C HIS A 144 9.16 -7.51 -11.87
N ALA A 145 10.39 -7.01 -12.03
CA ALA A 145 11.59 -7.85 -12.06
C ALA A 145 11.74 -8.67 -10.76
N CYS A 146 11.51 -8.04 -9.60
CA CYS A 146 11.53 -8.73 -8.31
C CYS A 146 10.51 -9.86 -8.27
N TYR A 147 9.24 -9.58 -8.59
CA TYR A 147 8.18 -10.59 -8.52
C TYR A 147 8.33 -11.66 -9.60
N ALA A 148 8.83 -11.35 -10.80
CA ALA A 148 9.19 -12.34 -11.81
C ALA A 148 10.24 -13.32 -11.31
N ALA A 149 11.21 -12.84 -10.52
CA ALA A 149 12.24 -13.65 -9.86
C ALA A 149 11.81 -14.27 -8.52
N ASN A 150 10.52 -14.20 -8.16
CA ASN A 150 9.96 -14.66 -6.87
C ASN A 150 10.63 -14.02 -5.65
N LYS A 151 10.87 -12.71 -5.70
CA LYS A 151 11.56 -11.93 -4.68
C LYS A 151 10.70 -10.74 -4.24
N SER A 152 10.70 -10.45 -2.94
CA SER A 152 10.01 -9.28 -2.44
C SER A 152 10.74 -7.99 -2.83
N VAL A 153 9.95 -6.94 -3.04
CA VAL A 153 10.41 -5.60 -3.45
C VAL A 153 10.83 -4.73 -2.29
N ASN A 154 10.59 -5.10 -1.02
CA ASN A 154 11.26 -4.61 0.20
C ASN A 154 10.59 -5.33 1.39
N TRP A 155 11.29 -5.41 2.52
CA TRP A 155 10.67 -5.79 3.80
C TRP A 155 9.53 -4.83 4.18
N TYR A 156 9.70 -3.53 3.91
CA TYR A 156 8.73 -2.46 4.17
C TYR A 156 7.99 -2.06 2.89
N SER A 157 6.82 -1.43 3.00
CA SER A 157 6.03 -0.88 1.88
C SER A 157 6.46 0.52 1.44
N TYR A 158 7.32 1.18 2.21
CA TYR A 158 7.56 2.62 2.13
C TYR A 158 7.93 3.11 0.73
N SER A 159 8.81 2.41 0.02
CA SER A 159 9.18 2.83 -1.33
C SER A 159 8.00 2.82 -2.31
N ARG A 160 7.11 1.84 -2.23
CA ARG A 160 5.90 1.80 -3.05
C ARG A 160 4.87 2.83 -2.61
N LEU A 161 4.75 3.10 -1.32
CA LEU A 161 3.92 4.21 -0.84
C LEU A 161 4.44 5.56 -1.34
N SER A 162 5.76 5.75 -1.34
CA SER A 162 6.41 6.94 -1.91
C SER A 162 6.17 7.04 -3.42
N TRP A 163 6.20 5.92 -4.15
CA TRP A 163 5.82 5.88 -5.57
C TRP A 163 4.37 6.32 -5.78
N LEU A 164 3.43 5.77 -5.00
CA LEU A 164 2.00 6.10 -5.11
C LEU A 164 1.73 7.58 -4.83
N ALA A 165 2.35 8.13 -3.78
CA ALA A 165 2.23 9.55 -3.46
C ALA A 165 2.90 10.44 -4.53
N ALA A 166 4.07 10.06 -5.05
CA ALA A 166 4.72 10.81 -6.13
C ALA A 166 3.82 10.88 -7.37
N MET A 167 3.27 9.75 -7.79
CA MET A 167 2.33 9.63 -8.90
C MET A 167 1.09 10.51 -8.70
N ASP A 168 0.48 10.44 -7.51
CA ASP A 168 -0.68 11.25 -7.14
C ASP A 168 -0.40 12.77 -7.20
N TRP A 169 0.77 13.18 -6.74
CA TRP A 169 1.13 14.60 -6.64
C TRP A 169 1.40 15.24 -8.00
N VAL A 170 1.87 14.47 -8.98
CA VAL A 170 2.08 14.94 -10.37
C VAL A 170 0.97 14.50 -11.33
N TRP A 171 -0.09 13.88 -10.83
CA TRP A 171 -1.16 13.25 -11.62
C TRP A 171 -1.71 14.09 -12.78
N ASN A 172 -1.92 15.38 -12.53
CA ASN A 172 -2.52 16.30 -13.50
C ASN A 172 -1.52 16.80 -14.57
N ASP A 173 -0.23 16.61 -14.34
CA ASP A 173 0.84 17.05 -15.25
C ASP A 173 1.42 15.89 -16.07
N LEU A 174 1.04 14.65 -15.77
CA LEU A 174 1.35 13.48 -16.59
C LEU A 174 0.45 13.43 -17.82
N ASP A 175 1.00 12.91 -18.91
CA ASP A 175 0.19 12.57 -20.09
C ASP A 175 -0.88 11.52 -19.69
N PRO A 176 -2.16 11.69 -20.08
CA PRO A 176 -3.24 10.81 -19.65
C PRO A 176 -3.05 9.34 -20.03
N ASP A 177 -2.50 9.04 -21.21
CA ASP A 177 -2.30 7.67 -21.67
C ASP A 177 -1.17 7.01 -20.89
N GLU A 178 -0.07 7.74 -20.70
CA GLU A 178 1.04 7.31 -19.85
C GLU A 178 0.60 7.09 -18.40
N ARG A 179 -0.23 7.99 -17.86
CA ARG A 179 -0.80 7.89 -16.53
C ARG A 179 -1.62 6.62 -16.35
N ALA A 180 -2.43 6.27 -17.36
CA ALA A 180 -3.20 5.03 -17.38
C ALA A 180 -2.31 3.79 -17.50
N GLU A 181 -1.18 3.87 -18.20
CA GLU A 181 -0.22 2.76 -18.31
C GLU A 181 0.54 2.53 -16.99
N LEU A 182 1.04 3.59 -16.35
CA LEU A 182 1.64 3.56 -15.02
C LEU A 182 0.67 2.96 -14.00
N GLY A 183 -0.59 3.41 -14.03
CA GLY A 183 -1.64 2.92 -13.15
C GLY A 183 -1.93 1.43 -13.33
N ARG A 184 -2.16 0.96 -14.56
CA ARG A 184 -2.35 -0.48 -14.84
C ARG A 184 -1.16 -1.32 -14.39
N SER A 185 0.06 -0.82 -14.57
CA SER A 185 1.27 -1.51 -14.14
C SER A 185 1.35 -1.61 -12.61
N MET A 186 1.01 -0.56 -11.87
CA MET A 186 0.96 -0.60 -10.41
C MET A 186 -0.15 -1.51 -9.90
N ILE A 187 -1.34 -1.48 -10.49
CA ILE A 187 -2.46 -2.38 -10.15
C ILE A 187 -2.03 -3.85 -10.32
N ARG A 188 -1.34 -4.19 -11.41
CA ARG A 188 -0.73 -5.51 -11.59
C ARG A 188 0.30 -5.83 -10.52
N HIS A 189 1.09 -4.85 -10.07
CA HIS A 189 2.05 -5.08 -8.99
C HIS A 189 1.35 -5.35 -7.65
N VAL A 190 0.24 -4.66 -7.35
CA VAL A 190 -0.58 -4.95 -6.16
C VAL A 190 -1.13 -6.37 -6.21
N GLU A 191 -1.62 -6.81 -7.37
CA GLU A 191 -2.07 -8.20 -7.59
C GLU A 191 -0.97 -9.21 -7.26
N GLU A 192 0.25 -8.98 -7.78
CA GLU A 192 1.41 -9.83 -7.48
C GLU A 192 1.73 -9.87 -5.99
N VAL A 193 1.68 -8.70 -5.32
CA VAL A 193 1.93 -8.57 -3.89
C VAL A 193 0.95 -9.39 -3.07
N LEU A 194 -0.35 -9.33 -3.42
CA LEU A 194 -1.43 -10.01 -2.71
C LEU A 194 -1.44 -11.52 -2.97
N HIS A 195 -1.28 -11.94 -4.23
CA HIS A 195 -1.68 -13.28 -4.64
C HIS A 195 -0.52 -14.18 -5.11
N LYS A 196 0.61 -13.63 -5.56
CA LYS A 196 1.71 -14.47 -6.07
C LYS A 196 2.31 -15.32 -4.93
N PRO A 197 2.37 -16.67 -5.01
CA PRO A 197 2.96 -17.48 -3.95
C PRO A 197 4.50 -17.49 -4.01
N ASN A 198 5.12 -18.07 -2.98
CA ASN A 198 6.56 -18.42 -2.96
C ASN A 198 7.54 -17.25 -3.16
N ILE A 199 7.18 -16.06 -2.64
CA ILE A 199 8.05 -14.89 -2.68
C ILE A 199 9.10 -14.93 -1.56
N ALA A 200 10.37 -14.96 -1.94
CA ALA A 200 11.50 -14.89 -1.03
C ALA A 200 11.50 -13.55 -0.27
N ARG A 201 11.76 -13.61 1.05
CA ARG A 201 11.79 -12.45 1.96
C ARG A 201 10.49 -11.62 1.95
N ARG A 202 9.34 -12.25 1.66
CA ARG A 202 8.04 -11.60 1.84
C ARG A 202 7.81 -11.30 3.32
N ASN A 203 7.49 -10.05 3.62
CA ASN A 203 6.92 -9.68 4.91
C ASN A 203 5.43 -10.07 4.92
N GLY A 204 5.08 -11.10 5.69
CA GLY A 204 3.71 -11.59 5.88
C GLY A 204 2.96 -10.94 7.04
N GLY A 205 3.47 -9.83 7.58
CA GLY A 205 2.83 -9.12 8.69
C GLY A 205 1.41 -8.67 8.34
N GLY A 206 0.49 -8.84 9.30
CA GLY A 206 -0.93 -8.55 9.16
C GLY A 206 -1.45 -7.68 10.30
N HIS A 207 -2.76 -7.73 10.53
CA HIS A 207 -3.44 -6.88 11.50
C HIS A 207 -3.02 -7.09 12.96
N THR A 208 -2.54 -8.28 13.32
CA THR A 208 -1.99 -8.58 14.65
C THR A 208 -0.52 -8.22 14.80
N THR A 209 0.12 -7.70 13.75
CA THR A 209 1.53 -7.27 13.77
C THR A 209 1.66 -5.86 13.19
N GLY A 210 2.77 -5.57 12.51
CA GLY A 210 3.12 -4.22 12.11
C GLY A 210 2.38 -3.68 10.89
N TYR A 211 1.90 -4.58 10.01
CA TYR A 211 1.23 -4.23 8.75
C TYR A 211 1.94 -3.18 7.88
N TYR A 212 3.26 -3.07 7.97
CA TYR A 212 4.08 -2.20 7.14
C TYR A 212 4.71 -2.92 5.93
N GLY A 213 4.39 -4.20 5.72
CA GLY A 213 4.91 -5.02 4.62
C GLY A 213 4.25 -4.72 3.27
N GLY A 214 4.59 -5.48 2.23
CA GLY A 214 4.11 -5.25 0.86
C GLY A 214 2.60 -5.11 0.74
N ARG A 215 1.82 -5.96 1.41
CA ARG A 215 0.34 -5.95 1.40
C ARG A 215 -0.25 -4.58 1.76
N ASN A 216 0.43 -3.80 2.58
CA ASN A 216 -0.02 -2.49 3.03
C ASN A 216 -0.36 -1.50 1.89
N ILE A 217 0.22 -1.69 0.69
CA ILE A 217 0.02 -0.76 -0.43
C ILE A 217 -1.38 -0.84 -1.05
N SER A 218 -2.16 -1.89 -0.79
CA SER A 218 -3.45 -2.14 -1.44
C SER A 218 -4.45 -1.00 -1.20
N LEU A 219 -4.61 -0.54 0.04
CA LEU A 219 -5.48 0.59 0.38
C LEU A 219 -5.06 1.84 -0.39
N PHE A 220 -3.77 2.17 -0.42
CA PHE A 220 -3.27 3.40 -1.02
C PHE A 220 -3.34 3.38 -2.55
N ALA A 221 -3.10 2.22 -3.17
CA ALA A 221 -3.30 2.03 -4.59
C ALA A 221 -4.79 2.14 -4.95
N GLY A 222 -5.66 1.53 -4.14
CA GLY A 222 -7.10 1.68 -4.26
C GLY A 222 -7.54 3.13 -4.16
N LEU A 223 -7.05 3.89 -3.18
CA LEU A 223 -7.36 5.31 -3.03
C LEU A 223 -6.94 6.13 -4.26
N LEU A 224 -5.72 5.91 -4.75
CA LEU A 224 -5.18 6.63 -5.91
C LEU A 224 -5.98 6.36 -7.18
N PHE A 225 -6.30 5.09 -7.46
CA PHE A 225 -6.91 4.69 -8.73
C PHE A 225 -8.43 4.56 -8.69
N TYR A 226 -9.06 4.83 -7.54
CA TYR A 226 -10.51 4.76 -7.40
C TYR A 226 -11.21 5.71 -8.36
N ASN A 227 -12.02 5.12 -9.26
CA ASN A 227 -12.87 5.82 -10.23
C ASN A 227 -12.09 6.68 -11.24
N GLU A 228 -10.87 6.24 -11.58
CA GLU A 228 -10.02 6.87 -12.60
C GLU A 228 -10.18 6.26 -14.00
N GLY A 229 -10.97 5.19 -14.15
CA GLY A 229 -11.21 4.53 -15.44
C GLY A 229 -10.03 3.68 -15.93
N ILE A 230 -9.07 3.39 -15.06
CA ILE A 230 -7.87 2.60 -15.38
C ILE A 230 -8.18 1.10 -15.25
N ASP A 231 -8.64 0.71 -14.06
CA ASP A 231 -9.18 -0.61 -13.71
C ASP A 231 -9.97 -0.42 -12.40
N ASP A 232 -11.17 0.16 -12.51
CA ASP A 232 -11.96 0.60 -11.36
C ASP A 232 -12.41 -0.57 -10.48
N GLU A 233 -12.60 -1.76 -11.08
CA GLU A 233 -12.95 -2.98 -10.34
C GLU A 233 -11.80 -3.41 -9.44
N ALA A 234 -10.58 -3.54 -9.98
CA ALA A 234 -9.40 -3.89 -9.19
C ALA A 234 -9.07 -2.81 -8.15
N ALA A 235 -9.20 -1.52 -8.52
CA ALA A 235 -8.98 -0.42 -7.58
C ALA A 235 -9.93 -0.48 -6.38
N LEU A 236 -11.22 -0.72 -6.61
CA LEU A 236 -12.20 -0.89 -5.55
C LEU A 236 -11.92 -2.15 -4.72
N GLU A 237 -11.57 -3.27 -5.35
CA GLU A 237 -11.20 -4.49 -4.64
C GLU A 237 -10.04 -4.26 -3.67
N TYR A 238 -8.95 -3.64 -4.14
CA TYR A 238 -7.77 -3.38 -3.29
C TYR A 238 -8.04 -2.34 -2.20
N LEU A 239 -8.87 -1.34 -2.49
CA LEU A 239 -9.33 -0.37 -1.50
C LEU A 239 -10.04 -1.08 -0.34
N LEU A 240 -10.99 -1.97 -0.65
CA LEU A 240 -11.77 -2.71 0.34
C LEU A 240 -10.94 -3.78 1.07
N GLU A 241 -10.02 -4.45 0.37
CA GLU A 241 -9.07 -5.39 0.95
C GLU A 241 -8.22 -4.70 2.02
N GLY A 242 -7.57 -3.59 1.63
CA GLY A 242 -6.69 -2.84 2.50
C GLY A 242 -7.44 -2.20 3.67
N TRP A 243 -8.65 -1.67 3.44
CA TRP A 243 -9.51 -1.15 4.51
C TRP A 243 -9.90 -2.26 5.49
N GLY A 244 -10.29 -3.43 5.01
CA GLY A 244 -10.63 -4.57 5.85
C GLY A 244 -9.46 -5.03 6.74
N MET A 245 -8.23 -4.92 6.24
CA MET A 245 -7.02 -5.15 7.04
C MET A 245 -6.79 -4.06 8.09
N TYR A 246 -6.91 -2.79 7.70
CA TYR A 246 -6.72 -1.67 8.61
C TYR A 246 -7.79 -1.61 9.71
N ARG A 247 -9.06 -1.88 9.41
CA ARG A 247 -10.12 -1.98 10.44
C ARG A 247 -9.75 -3.00 11.52
N ARG A 248 -9.36 -4.21 11.11
CA ARG A 248 -8.91 -5.25 12.06
C ARG A 248 -7.66 -4.84 12.83
N LEU A 249 -6.76 -4.08 12.21
CA LEU A 249 -5.55 -3.59 12.87
C LEU A 249 -5.88 -2.55 13.94
N LEU A 250 -6.75 -1.59 13.62
CA LEU A 250 -7.20 -0.56 14.54
C LEU A 250 -7.95 -1.17 15.73
N GLU A 251 -8.87 -2.11 15.46
CA GLU A 251 -9.60 -2.86 16.49
C GLU A 251 -8.63 -3.64 17.41
N ASN A 252 -7.67 -4.35 16.81
CA ASN A 252 -6.68 -5.12 17.57
C ASN A 252 -5.82 -4.20 18.44
N ARG A 253 -5.31 -3.10 17.90
CA ARG A 253 -4.42 -2.19 18.63
C ARG A 253 -5.16 -1.38 19.69
N ALA A 254 -6.41 -0.98 19.44
CA ALA A 254 -7.27 -0.37 20.46
C ALA A 254 -7.49 -1.33 21.64
N ALA A 255 -7.77 -2.62 21.36
CA ALA A 255 -7.93 -3.63 22.41
C ALA A 255 -6.64 -3.87 23.19
N MET A 256 -5.48 -3.82 22.52
CA MET A 256 -4.18 -3.97 23.17
C MET A 256 -3.77 -2.77 24.02
N ALA A 257 -4.09 -1.55 23.57
CA ALA A 257 -3.77 -0.34 24.28
C ALA A 257 -4.55 -0.22 25.60
N GLY A 258 -5.78 -0.76 25.66
CA GLY A 258 -6.60 -0.69 26.87
C GLY A 258 -6.79 0.77 27.33
N ASP A 259 -6.56 1.01 28.61
CA ASP A 259 -6.53 2.33 29.26
C ASP A 259 -5.12 2.88 29.51
N ASP A 260 -4.10 2.01 29.48
CA ASP A 260 -2.71 2.34 29.83
C ASP A 260 -1.84 2.72 28.62
N GLY A 261 -2.31 2.43 27.40
CA GLY A 261 -1.58 2.67 26.15
C GLY A 261 -0.65 1.52 25.77
N GLY A 262 0.44 1.84 25.09
CA GLY A 262 1.36 0.85 24.55
C GLY A 262 0.98 0.34 23.16
N THR A 263 1.71 -0.68 22.70
CA THR A 263 1.70 -1.10 21.29
C THR A 263 2.03 -2.58 21.18
N ALA A 264 1.70 -3.16 20.03
CA ALA A 264 1.66 -4.60 19.82
C ALA A 264 3.03 -5.30 19.74
N SER A 265 4.13 -4.56 19.84
CA SER A 265 5.48 -5.09 19.78
C SER A 265 6.22 -4.94 21.12
N PRO A 266 6.95 -5.98 21.58
CA PRO A 266 7.88 -5.86 22.71
C PRO A 266 9.18 -5.14 22.32
N THR A 267 9.43 -4.93 21.03
CA THR A 267 10.61 -4.20 20.53
C THR A 267 10.28 -2.72 20.39
N LEU A 268 10.96 -1.89 21.20
CA LEU A 268 10.77 -0.43 21.24
C LEU A 268 10.88 0.24 19.87
N THR A 269 11.78 -0.21 19.00
CA THR A 269 11.94 0.37 17.66
C THR A 269 10.70 0.18 16.80
N TYR A 270 10.05 -0.98 16.83
CA TYR A 270 8.80 -1.19 16.11
C TYR A 270 7.65 -0.41 16.75
N SER A 271 7.62 -0.41 18.08
CA SER A 271 6.61 0.25 18.91
C SER A 271 6.56 1.76 18.70
N LEU A 272 7.71 2.40 18.46
CA LEU A 272 7.83 3.85 18.29
C LEU A 272 8.09 4.29 16.84
N ALA A 273 8.23 3.36 15.89
CA ALA A 273 8.44 3.66 14.48
C ALA A 273 7.47 2.91 13.57
N ASP A 274 7.80 1.70 13.12
CA ASP A 274 7.09 1.07 12.00
C ASP A 274 5.61 0.77 12.28
N TYR A 275 5.23 0.44 13.52
CA TYR A 275 3.83 0.18 13.85
C TYR A 275 3.01 1.48 13.78
N PRO A 276 3.36 2.55 14.51
CA PRO A 276 2.69 3.84 14.37
C PRO A 276 2.70 4.39 12.94
N LEU A 277 3.81 4.24 12.20
CA LEU A 277 3.92 4.73 10.82
C LEU A 277 2.84 4.15 9.91
N ALA A 278 2.51 2.85 10.03
CA ALA A 278 1.45 2.24 9.23
C ALA A 278 0.08 2.91 9.46
N GLU A 279 -0.24 3.31 10.70
CA GLU A 279 -1.49 3.99 11.05
C GLU A 279 -1.46 5.47 10.71
N TRP A 280 -0.33 6.15 10.89
CA TRP A 280 -0.17 7.55 10.48
C TRP A 280 -0.35 7.69 8.97
N HIS A 281 0.17 6.76 8.18
CA HIS A 281 -0.11 6.75 6.75
C HIS A 281 -1.61 6.63 6.46
N LEU A 282 -2.32 5.71 7.12
CA LEU A 282 -3.77 5.56 6.96
C LEU A 282 -4.52 6.86 7.29
N ILE A 283 -4.25 7.44 8.45
CA ILE A 283 -4.95 8.63 8.96
C ILE A 283 -4.75 9.79 8.01
N HIS A 284 -3.50 10.07 7.61
CA HIS A 284 -3.22 11.17 6.70
C HIS A 284 -3.78 10.93 5.30
N ALA A 285 -3.75 9.70 4.79
CA ALA A 285 -4.32 9.38 3.49
C ALA A 285 -5.85 9.51 3.49
N LEU A 286 -6.57 8.98 4.48
CA LEU A 286 -8.03 9.07 4.53
C LEU A 286 -8.53 10.48 4.83
N ARG A 287 -7.82 11.24 5.66
CA ARG A 287 -8.13 12.66 5.87
C ARG A 287 -7.97 13.45 4.57
N ALA A 288 -6.90 13.19 3.81
CA ALA A 288 -6.65 13.88 2.54
C ALA A 288 -7.65 13.47 1.45
N ALA A 289 -7.95 12.18 1.32
CA ALA A 289 -8.77 11.63 0.25
C ALA A 289 -10.27 11.80 0.49
N ALA A 290 -10.75 11.59 1.73
CA ALA A 290 -12.18 11.49 2.04
C ALA A 290 -12.62 12.40 3.21
N GLY A 291 -11.72 13.18 3.80
CA GLY A 291 -12.04 14.06 4.93
C GLY A 291 -12.33 13.33 6.24
N VAL A 292 -12.06 12.03 6.33
CA VAL A 292 -12.30 11.21 7.52
C VAL A 292 -11.25 11.52 8.59
N ASP A 293 -11.70 11.90 9.79
CA ASP A 293 -10.82 12.16 10.94
C ASP A 293 -10.68 10.92 11.83
N LEU A 294 -9.97 9.90 11.32
CA LEU A 294 -9.73 8.67 12.07
C LEU A 294 -9.00 8.89 13.41
N ALA A 295 -8.23 9.97 13.55
CA ALA A 295 -7.56 10.27 14.81
C ALA A 295 -8.55 10.66 15.92
N ALA A 296 -9.70 11.24 15.55
CA ALA A 296 -10.79 11.52 16.49
C ALA A 296 -11.57 10.26 16.88
N GLU A 297 -11.64 9.27 15.99
CA GLU A 297 -12.34 8.00 16.23
C GLU A 297 -11.48 7.00 17.02
N TRP A 298 -10.18 6.91 16.71
CA TRP A 298 -9.24 5.93 17.25
C TRP A 298 -8.25 6.59 18.23
N THR A 299 -8.76 7.01 19.38
CA THR A 299 -8.02 7.84 20.34
C THR A 299 -6.82 7.16 21.00
N TYR A 300 -6.72 5.83 20.97
CA TYR A 300 -5.59 5.08 21.53
C TYR A 300 -4.25 5.45 20.88
N LEU A 301 -4.27 5.98 19.66
CA LEU A 301 -3.05 6.44 18.98
C LEU A 301 -2.33 7.53 19.76
N ALA A 302 -3.06 8.38 20.49
CA ALA A 302 -2.47 9.36 21.40
C ALA A 302 -1.84 8.72 22.64
N MET A 303 -2.23 7.49 22.97
CA MET A 303 -1.72 6.71 24.10
C MET A 303 -0.55 5.80 23.71
N MET A 304 -0.23 5.64 22.42
CA MET A 304 0.90 4.83 21.98
C MET A 304 2.26 5.23 22.61
N PRO A 305 2.55 6.52 22.87
CA PRO A 305 3.78 6.92 23.57
C PRO A 305 3.81 6.54 25.05
N ASN A 306 2.68 6.12 25.65
CA ASN A 306 2.66 5.60 27.01
C ASN A 306 3.27 4.20 26.99
N TYR A 307 4.52 4.11 27.44
CA TYR A 307 5.21 2.84 27.64
C TYR A 307 5.38 2.66 29.15
N VAL A 308 4.55 1.80 29.75
CA VAL A 308 4.59 1.47 31.18
C VAL A 308 5.42 0.21 31.40
#